data_AF-A0A2H0QCB8-F1
#
_entry.id   AF-A0A2H0QCB8-F1
#
_cell.length_a   1.000
_cell.length_b   1.000
_cell.length_c   1.000
_cell.angle_alpha   90.00
_cell.angle_beta   90.00
_cell.angle_gamma   90.00
#
_symmetry.space_group_name_H-M   'P 1'
#
loop_
_entity.id
_entity.type
_entity.pdbx_description
1 polymer ?
#
loop_
_entity_poly.entity_id
_entity_poly.type
_entity_poly.pdbx_seq_one_letter_code
_entity_poly.pdbx_strand_id
1 'polypeptide(L)'
;MHARLKHRSGFTLVELSIVLVIIGLLIGGILVAQSMIENTKIQKLVKEMEGWKSMAMMFKERYNVWPGDGAASFSSLCAVGAGARNNIIGRHTDDSGGCNGAEYNRFFLDLYRAGFTKEDYTCGTYLGGGVREGCNPLLDFDDYGAGAQNGTLAGILPAYSNSGVPTSGLGGAHIYQREGNYLLTSRYWWGYGFLTPKQALSFDTKIDDSRPGTGKVSITAYYTISNCITGARTDAANTIDWNLGAEDPYCAAMLWLDEH
;
A
#
# COMPACT_ATOMS: atom_id res chain seq x y z
N MET A 1 -10.69 -2.40 81.18
CA MET A 1 -10.31 -2.92 79.85
C MET A 1 -9.80 -1.76 79.01
N HIS A 2 -8.50 -1.68 78.72
CA HIS A 2 -7.94 -0.64 77.86
C HIS A 2 -7.87 -1.16 76.42
N ALA A 3 -8.72 -0.64 75.54
CA ALA A 3 -8.66 -0.93 74.11
C ALA A 3 -7.44 -0.20 73.51
N ARG A 4 -6.45 -0.95 73.01
CA ARG A 4 -5.33 -0.39 72.25
C ARG A 4 -5.84 0.00 70.84
N LEU A 5 -5.83 1.29 70.54
CA LEU A 5 -6.06 1.79 69.17
C LEU A 5 -4.91 1.30 68.28
N LYS A 6 -5.25 0.52 67.25
CA LYS A 6 -4.31 -0.02 66.26
C LYS A 6 -3.84 1.15 65.39
N HIS A 7 -2.58 1.55 65.51
CA HIS A 7 -1.97 2.59 64.68
C HIS A 7 -1.98 2.15 63.22
N ARG A 8 -2.83 2.77 62.38
CA ARG A 8 -2.80 2.55 60.93
C ARG A 8 -1.64 3.36 60.38
N SER A 9 -0.60 2.70 59.87
CA SER A 9 0.45 3.33 59.09
C SER A 9 -0.14 3.88 57.80
N GLY A 10 -0.25 5.21 57.69
CA GLY A 10 -0.56 5.87 56.43
C GLY A 10 0.64 5.81 55.48
N PHE A 11 0.38 5.72 54.19
CA PHE A 11 1.42 5.81 53.15
C PHE A 11 2.14 7.15 53.27
N THR A 12 3.47 7.14 53.15
CA THR A 12 4.26 8.37 53.19
C THR A 12 4.11 9.14 51.87
N LEU A 13 4.19 10.46 51.93
CA LEU A 13 4.16 11.32 50.74
C LEU A 13 5.30 10.97 49.76
N VAL A 14 6.44 10.55 50.30
CA VAL A 14 7.61 10.12 49.53
C VAL A 14 7.33 8.81 48.79
N GLU A 15 6.73 7.80 49.45
CA GLU A 15 6.35 6.54 48.80
C GLU A 15 5.38 6.76 47.62
N LEU A 16 4.42 7.67 47.75
CA LEU A 16 3.49 7.94 46.65
C LEU A 16 4.18 8.74 45.53
N SER A 17 5.11 9.64 45.88
CA SER A 17 5.84 10.44 44.89
C SER A 17 6.74 9.61 43.96
N ILE A 18 7.45 8.61 44.49
CA ILE A 18 8.31 7.76 43.64
C ILE A 18 7.48 6.87 42.74
N VAL A 19 6.32 6.41 43.22
CA VAL A 19 5.38 5.60 42.42
C VAL A 19 4.84 6.41 41.25
N LEU A 20 4.45 7.67 41.44
CA LEU A 20 3.99 8.54 40.35
C LEU A 20 5.10 8.83 39.33
N VAL A 21 6.34 9.02 39.78
CA VAL A 21 7.49 9.19 38.88
C VAL A 21 7.71 7.93 38.04
N ILE A 22 7.71 6.75 38.66
CA ILE A 22 7.88 5.47 37.95
C ILE A 22 6.75 5.29 36.92
N ILE A 23 5.49 5.53 37.30
CA ILE A 23 4.36 5.43 36.38
C ILE A 23 4.50 6.44 35.22
N GLY A 24 4.90 7.68 35.50
CA GLY A 24 5.12 8.70 34.47
C GLY A 24 6.21 8.32 33.48
N LEU A 25 7.34 7.77 33.96
CA LEU A 25 8.43 7.29 33.12
C LEU A 25 8.01 6.07 32.28
N LEU A 26 7.24 5.15 32.86
CA LEU A 26 6.73 3.98 32.14
C LEU A 26 5.76 4.39 31.02
N ILE A 27 4.81 5.28 31.29
CA ILE A 27 3.87 5.78 30.27
C ILE A 27 4.64 6.52 29.17
N GLY A 28 5.58 7.39 29.52
CA GLY A 28 6.44 8.08 28.55
C GLY A 28 7.23 7.12 27.67
N GLY A 29 7.81 6.07 28.28
CA GLY A 29 8.55 5.03 27.56
C GLY A 29 7.69 4.24 26.57
N ILE A 30 6.46 3.89 26.95
CA ILE A 30 5.53 3.15 26.07
C ILE A 30 5.14 3.97 24.84
N LEU A 31 4.84 5.25 25.01
CA LEU A 31 4.45 6.13 23.88
C LEU A 31 5.57 6.24 22.84
N VAL A 32 6.83 6.39 23.30
CA VAL A 32 7.99 6.41 22.41
C VAL A 32 8.15 5.06 21.71
N ALA A 33 8.04 3.95 22.44
CA ALA A 33 8.14 2.61 21.86
C ALA A 33 7.07 2.36 20.78
N GLN A 34 5.83 2.80 21.00
CA GLN A 34 4.74 2.68 20.01
C GLN A 34 5.05 3.45 18.73
N SER A 35 5.50 4.71 18.83
CA SER A 35 5.88 5.51 17.66
C SER A 35 7.03 4.89 16.85
N MET A 36 7.98 4.24 17.52
CA MET A 36 9.10 3.55 16.86
C MET A 36 8.61 2.30 16.11
N ILE A 37 7.69 1.54 16.68
CA ILE A 37 7.08 0.37 16.02
C ILE A 37 6.33 0.81 14.76
N GLU A 38 5.50 1.85 14.85
CA GLU A 38 4.76 2.40 13.70
C GLU A 38 5.72 2.84 12.57
N ASN A 39 6.77 3.57 12.92
CA ASN A 39 7.77 4.00 11.94
C ASN A 39 8.51 2.82 11.29
N THR A 40 8.79 1.75 12.06
CA THR A 40 9.43 0.53 11.55
C THR A 40 8.54 -0.21 10.56
N LYS A 41 7.23 -0.26 10.82
CA LYS A 41 6.26 -0.86 9.89
C LYS A 41 6.21 -0.11 8.57
N ILE A 42 6.17 1.23 8.61
CA ILE A 42 6.26 2.05 7.38
C ILE A 42 7.59 1.83 6.66
N GLN A 43 8.72 1.72 7.37
CA GLN A 43 10.01 1.40 6.74
C GLN A 43 10.02 0.03 6.05
N LYS A 44 9.36 -0.98 6.63
CA LYS A 44 9.22 -2.30 6.01
C LYS A 44 8.43 -2.19 4.70
N LEU A 45 7.30 -1.48 4.72
CA LEU A 45 6.48 -1.25 3.52
C LEU A 45 7.25 -0.52 2.41
N VAL A 46 8.00 0.53 2.76
CA VAL A 46 8.86 1.25 1.81
C VAL A 46 9.84 0.29 1.14
N LYS A 47 10.57 -0.50 1.93
CA LYS A 47 11.54 -1.48 1.40
C LYS A 47 10.90 -2.52 0.50
N GLU A 48 9.71 -3.01 0.86
CA GLU A 48 8.97 -3.95 0.03
C GLU A 48 8.60 -3.32 -1.32
N MET A 49 7.99 -2.12 -1.31
CA MET A 49 7.59 -1.44 -2.55
C MET A 49 8.78 -1.06 -3.44
N GLU A 50 9.87 -0.54 -2.87
CA GLU A 50 11.10 -0.24 -3.61
C GLU A 50 11.75 -1.51 -4.18
N GLY A 51 11.71 -2.62 -3.43
CA GLY A 51 12.17 -3.92 -3.89
C GLY A 51 11.38 -4.41 -5.11
N TRP A 52 10.05 -4.31 -5.05
CA TRP A 52 9.18 -4.63 -6.19
C TRP A 52 9.42 -3.74 -7.40
N LYS A 53 9.55 -2.42 -7.20
CA LYS A 53 9.92 -1.47 -8.25
C LYS A 53 11.26 -1.84 -8.88
N SER A 54 12.28 -2.15 -8.08
CA SER A 54 13.60 -2.55 -8.57
C SER A 54 13.54 -3.80 -9.44
N MET A 55 12.82 -4.84 -9.02
CA MET A 55 12.66 -6.07 -9.81
C MET A 55 11.94 -5.79 -11.14
N ALA A 56 10.90 -4.95 -11.12
CA ALA A 56 10.18 -4.55 -12.32
C ALA A 56 11.07 -3.78 -13.30
N MET A 57 11.90 -2.87 -12.81
CA MET A 57 12.87 -2.12 -13.64
C MET A 57 13.93 -3.05 -14.25
N MET A 58 14.48 -4.00 -13.46
CA MET A 58 15.44 -4.97 -13.99
C MET A 58 14.81 -5.91 -15.03
N PHE A 59 13.55 -6.28 -14.86
CA PHE A 59 12.80 -7.04 -15.86
C PHE A 59 12.64 -6.22 -17.15
N LYS A 60 12.24 -4.94 -17.03
CA LYS A 60 12.11 -4.03 -18.17
C LYS A 60 13.43 -3.85 -18.90
N GLU A 61 14.54 -3.67 -18.19
CA GLU A 61 15.88 -3.57 -18.78
C GLU A 61 16.28 -4.84 -19.53
N ARG A 62 15.99 -6.02 -18.94
CA ARG A 62 16.35 -7.31 -19.55
C ARG A 62 15.51 -7.68 -20.77
N TYR A 63 14.21 -7.39 -20.75
CA TYR A 63 13.26 -7.88 -21.76
C TYR A 63 12.67 -6.78 -22.64
N ASN A 64 13.01 -5.51 -22.37
CA ASN A 64 12.51 -4.32 -23.06
C ASN A 64 10.97 -4.22 -23.09
N VAL A 65 10.31 -4.75 -22.05
CA VAL A 65 8.86 -4.73 -21.83
C VAL A 65 8.59 -4.76 -20.32
N TRP A 66 7.47 -4.18 -19.86
CA TRP A 66 7.08 -4.31 -18.46
C TRP A 66 6.64 -5.76 -18.13
N PRO A 67 6.82 -6.22 -16.88
CA PRO A 67 6.22 -7.49 -16.44
C PRO A 67 4.71 -7.46 -16.68
N GLY A 68 4.15 -8.54 -17.23
CA GLY A 68 2.75 -8.64 -17.60
C GLY A 68 2.42 -8.13 -19.01
N ASP A 69 3.17 -7.15 -19.53
CA ASP A 69 3.03 -6.56 -20.88
C ASP A 69 3.81 -7.36 -21.95
N GLY A 70 4.50 -8.43 -21.55
CA GLY A 70 5.35 -9.24 -22.42
C GLY A 70 4.64 -10.32 -23.26
N ALA A 71 5.39 -10.95 -24.18
CA ALA A 71 4.89 -12.02 -25.05
C ALA A 71 4.47 -13.29 -24.27
N ALA A 72 3.59 -14.09 -24.85
CA ALA A 72 2.99 -15.29 -24.25
C ALA A 72 4.00 -16.38 -23.81
N SER A 73 5.28 -16.26 -24.16
CA SER A 73 6.36 -17.18 -23.77
C SER A 73 6.62 -17.22 -22.26
N PHE A 74 6.22 -16.19 -21.51
CA PHE A 74 6.22 -16.23 -20.04
C PHE A 74 4.91 -16.80 -19.48
N SER A 75 3.88 -17.11 -20.27
CA SER A 75 2.55 -17.48 -19.80
C SER A 75 2.01 -18.76 -20.43
N SER A 76 2.82 -19.81 -20.58
CA SER A 76 2.39 -21.09 -21.20
C SER A 76 1.24 -21.84 -20.51
N LEU A 77 0.84 -21.42 -19.30
CA LEU A 77 -0.37 -21.91 -18.60
C LEU A 77 -1.61 -21.05 -18.87
N CYS A 78 -1.46 -19.94 -19.61
CA CYS A 78 -2.52 -19.01 -20.00
C CYS A 78 -2.61 -19.01 -21.53
N ALA A 79 -3.51 -19.81 -22.10
CA ALA A 79 -3.56 -20.09 -23.53
C ALA A 79 -4.15 -18.95 -24.39
N VAL A 80 -4.21 -17.71 -23.92
CA VAL A 80 -4.74 -16.57 -24.70
C VAL A 80 -3.88 -15.32 -24.47
N GLY A 81 -3.32 -14.78 -25.56
CA GLY A 81 -2.77 -13.44 -25.66
C GLY A 81 -1.34 -13.23 -25.14
N ALA A 82 -0.44 -12.74 -26.01
CA ALA A 82 0.64 -11.88 -25.54
C ALA A 82 0.03 -10.65 -24.83
N GLY A 83 0.72 -10.04 -23.86
CA GLY A 83 0.38 -8.67 -23.46
C GLY A 83 0.36 -7.76 -24.69
N ALA A 84 -0.29 -6.58 -24.59
CA ALA A 84 -0.44 -5.71 -25.75
C ALA A 84 0.90 -5.19 -26.28
N ARG A 85 1.98 -5.29 -25.49
CA ARG A 85 3.31 -4.72 -25.75
C ARG A 85 3.21 -3.22 -26.01
N ASN A 86 2.33 -2.57 -25.26
CA ASN A 86 1.98 -1.16 -25.40
C ASN A 86 2.62 -0.31 -24.28
N ASN A 87 3.54 -0.88 -23.49
CA ASN A 87 4.17 -0.28 -22.31
C ASN A 87 3.20 0.11 -21.20
N ILE A 88 2.03 -0.52 -21.17
CA ILE A 88 0.99 -0.27 -20.18
C ILE A 88 0.81 -1.56 -19.37
N ILE A 89 0.69 -1.44 -18.06
CA ILE A 89 0.27 -2.53 -17.19
C ILE A 89 -1.23 -2.35 -16.92
N GLY A 90 -2.05 -2.76 -17.89
CA GLY A 90 -3.47 -2.45 -17.94
C GLY A 90 -4.36 -3.68 -18.18
N ARG A 91 -5.64 -3.38 -18.42
CA ARG A 91 -6.63 -4.37 -18.85
C ARG A 91 -6.58 -4.55 -20.36
N HIS A 92 -6.48 -5.79 -20.81
CA HIS A 92 -6.61 -6.22 -22.20
C HIS A 92 -8.10 -6.47 -22.53
N THR A 93 -8.55 -6.05 -23.71
CA THR A 93 -9.98 -5.96 -24.07
C THR A 93 -10.62 -7.27 -24.58
N ASP A 94 -9.89 -8.39 -24.65
CA ASP A 94 -10.34 -9.70 -25.18
C ASP A 94 -10.58 -10.75 -24.07
N ASP A 95 -11.06 -10.27 -22.93
CA ASP A 95 -11.18 -10.94 -21.62
C ASP A 95 -12.20 -12.11 -21.57
N SER A 96 -11.88 -13.24 -22.24
CA SER A 96 -12.75 -14.43 -22.32
C SER A 96 -12.04 -15.74 -21.96
N GLY A 97 -11.50 -15.90 -20.73
CA GLY A 97 -11.08 -17.23 -20.22
C GLY A 97 -10.10 -17.21 -19.04
N GLY A 98 -9.82 -18.35 -18.39
CA GLY A 98 -8.95 -18.44 -17.20
C GLY A 98 -7.55 -17.80 -17.37
N CYS A 99 -7.01 -17.22 -16.29
CA CYS A 99 -5.83 -16.34 -16.27
C CYS A 99 -5.79 -15.19 -17.31
N ASN A 100 -6.87 -15.00 -18.08
CA ASN A 100 -6.98 -13.95 -19.08
C ASN A 100 -7.54 -12.69 -18.45
N GLY A 101 -7.09 -11.59 -19.05
CA GLY A 101 -7.77 -10.32 -19.03
C GLY A 101 -6.83 -9.15 -18.92
N ALA A 102 -5.80 -9.23 -18.08
CA ALA A 102 -5.03 -8.04 -17.78
C ALA A 102 -3.57 -8.30 -17.44
N GLU A 103 -2.72 -7.39 -17.93
CA GLU A 103 -1.28 -7.37 -17.73
C GLU A 103 -0.93 -7.27 -16.24
N TYR A 104 -1.74 -6.55 -15.45
CA TYR A 104 -1.54 -6.43 -14.00
C TYR A 104 -1.62 -7.77 -13.24
N ASN A 105 -2.45 -8.73 -13.69
CA ASN A 105 -2.53 -10.05 -13.05
C ASN A 105 -1.30 -10.93 -13.40
N ARG A 106 -0.60 -10.59 -14.48
CA ARG A 106 0.58 -11.33 -14.94
C ARG A 106 1.89 -10.71 -14.46
N PHE A 107 1.86 -9.50 -13.92
CA PHE A 107 3.04 -8.76 -13.51
C PHE A 107 3.96 -9.57 -12.58
N PHE A 108 3.45 -10.06 -11.46
CA PHE A 108 4.27 -10.81 -10.50
C PHE A 108 4.57 -12.24 -10.99
N LEU A 109 3.69 -12.83 -11.80
CA LEU A 109 3.93 -14.11 -12.44
C LEU A 109 5.14 -14.05 -13.39
N ASP A 110 5.25 -12.98 -14.18
CA ASP A 110 6.36 -12.77 -15.10
C ASP A 110 7.67 -12.55 -14.32
N LEU A 111 7.64 -11.80 -13.21
CA LEU A 111 8.79 -11.66 -12.31
C LEU A 111 9.25 -13.01 -11.74
N TYR A 112 8.32 -13.83 -11.26
CA TYR A 112 8.61 -15.17 -10.77
C TYR A 112 9.22 -16.07 -11.86
N ARG A 113 8.60 -16.12 -13.03
CA ARG A 113 9.05 -16.99 -14.13
C ARG A 113 10.38 -16.55 -14.74
N ALA A 114 10.70 -15.26 -14.68
CA ALA A 114 12.01 -14.75 -15.05
C ALA A 114 13.07 -14.88 -13.93
N GLY A 115 12.71 -15.43 -12.77
CA GLY A 115 13.61 -15.74 -11.67
C GLY A 115 13.98 -14.53 -10.80
N PHE A 116 13.18 -13.46 -10.82
CA PHE A 116 13.38 -12.31 -9.92
C PHE A 116 12.85 -12.58 -8.51
N THR A 117 11.85 -13.45 -8.37
CA THR A 117 11.26 -13.85 -7.08
C THR A 117 11.29 -15.36 -6.88
N LYS A 118 11.18 -15.79 -5.62
CA LYS A 118 11.06 -17.22 -5.26
C LYS A 118 9.62 -17.68 -5.08
N GLU A 119 8.73 -16.76 -4.75
CA GLU A 119 7.31 -17.04 -4.54
C GLU A 119 6.60 -17.21 -5.88
N ASP A 120 5.75 -18.24 -5.95
CA ASP A 120 4.92 -18.52 -7.11
C ASP A 120 3.66 -17.64 -7.07
N TYR A 121 3.56 -16.73 -8.03
CA TYR A 121 2.40 -15.84 -8.20
C TYR A 121 1.42 -16.34 -9.28
N THR A 122 1.32 -17.65 -9.46
CA THR A 122 0.33 -18.24 -10.36
C THR A 122 -1.08 -17.96 -9.85
N CYS A 123 -1.81 -17.18 -10.64
CA CYS A 123 -3.18 -16.78 -10.34
C CYS A 123 -4.14 -17.95 -10.15
N GLY A 124 -4.85 -17.95 -9.03
CA GLY A 124 -5.94 -18.87 -8.72
C GLY A 124 -7.32 -18.34 -9.13
N THR A 125 -8.31 -18.68 -8.31
CA THR A 125 -9.73 -18.33 -8.52
C THR A 125 -9.93 -16.81 -8.58
N TYR A 126 -10.87 -16.37 -9.41
CA TYR A 126 -11.32 -14.97 -9.44
C TYR A 126 -12.10 -14.63 -8.18
N LEU A 127 -11.72 -13.51 -7.54
CA LEU A 127 -12.29 -13.05 -6.27
C LEU A 127 -13.28 -11.89 -6.44
N GLY A 128 -13.47 -11.38 -7.65
CA GLY A 128 -14.19 -10.12 -7.89
C GLY A 128 -13.27 -8.93 -8.14
N GLY A 129 -13.80 -7.83 -8.71
CA GLY A 129 -13.06 -6.56 -8.87
C GLY A 129 -11.79 -6.62 -9.74
N GLY A 130 -11.70 -7.55 -10.69
CA GLY A 130 -10.50 -7.72 -11.53
C GLY A 130 -9.35 -8.49 -10.87
N VAL A 131 -9.50 -8.92 -9.60
CA VAL A 131 -8.44 -9.54 -8.79
C VAL A 131 -8.64 -11.05 -8.66
N ARG A 132 -7.52 -11.77 -8.56
CA ARG A 132 -7.44 -13.23 -8.41
C ARG A 132 -6.51 -13.59 -7.25
N GLU A 133 -6.82 -14.69 -6.57
CA GLU A 133 -5.96 -15.23 -5.50
C GLU A 133 -4.55 -15.50 -6.01
N GLY A 134 -3.55 -15.26 -5.16
CA GLY A 134 -2.15 -15.62 -5.45
C GLY A 134 -1.45 -14.79 -6.53
N CYS A 135 -2.11 -13.86 -7.23
CA CYS A 135 -1.46 -13.07 -8.28
C CYS A 135 -0.56 -11.97 -7.75
N ASN A 136 -0.72 -11.55 -6.48
CA ASN A 136 -0.01 -10.39 -5.93
C ASN A 136 0.54 -10.73 -4.53
N PRO A 137 1.65 -10.08 -4.13
CA PRO A 137 2.19 -10.24 -2.79
C PRO A 137 1.22 -9.65 -1.77
N LEU A 138 1.02 -10.39 -0.68
CA LEU A 138 0.15 -10.00 0.41
C LEU A 138 0.91 -9.14 1.43
N LEU A 139 0.23 -8.13 1.98
CA LEU A 139 0.70 -7.36 3.12
C LEU A 139 -0.16 -7.67 4.34
N ASP A 140 0.46 -7.64 5.53
CA ASP A 140 -0.24 -7.80 6.80
C ASP A 140 -0.95 -6.48 7.19
N PHE A 141 -2.27 -6.52 7.40
CA PHE A 141 -3.08 -5.34 7.75
C PHE A 141 -3.10 -4.99 9.21
N ASP A 142 -2.97 -5.98 10.09
CA ASP A 142 -3.04 -5.76 11.52
C ASP A 142 -1.83 -4.92 11.96
N ASP A 143 -0.75 -4.99 11.19
CA ASP A 143 0.38 -4.08 11.31
C ASP A 143 -0.04 -2.61 11.17
N TYR A 144 -0.99 -2.24 10.32
CA TYR A 144 -1.31 -0.83 10.03
C TYR A 144 -2.57 -0.31 10.72
N GLY A 145 -3.22 -1.10 11.59
CA GLY A 145 -4.41 -0.69 12.34
C GLY A 145 -5.66 -0.53 11.47
N ALA A 146 -5.63 -1.10 10.26
CA ALA A 146 -6.65 -0.88 9.23
C ALA A 146 -7.96 -1.65 9.48
N GLY A 147 -7.96 -2.63 10.39
CA GLY A 147 -9.04 -3.57 10.65
C GLY A 147 -9.41 -4.38 9.41
N ALA A 148 -9.36 -5.71 9.46
CA ALA A 148 -9.84 -6.53 8.36
C ALA A 148 -11.33 -6.26 8.11
N GLN A 149 -11.67 -5.54 7.03
CA GLN A 149 -13.07 -5.48 6.59
C GLN A 149 -13.36 -6.78 5.84
N ASN A 150 -14.27 -7.61 6.37
CA ASN A 150 -14.83 -8.77 5.68
C ASN A 150 -13.82 -9.73 5.02
N GLY A 151 -12.72 -10.06 5.69
CA GLY A 151 -11.73 -11.01 5.14
C GLY A 151 -11.00 -10.51 3.89
N THR A 152 -11.00 -9.19 3.66
CA THR A 152 -10.21 -8.55 2.60
C THR A 152 -8.73 -8.74 2.90
N LEU A 153 -7.92 -9.10 1.89
CA LEU A 153 -6.45 -9.16 1.91
C LEU A 153 -5.83 -7.82 1.50
N ALA A 154 -4.58 -7.50 1.85
CA ALA A 154 -3.89 -6.32 1.32
C ALA A 154 -2.81 -6.80 0.39
N GLY A 155 -2.48 -5.99 -0.59
CA GLY A 155 -1.34 -6.29 -1.42
C GLY A 155 -0.80 -5.08 -2.11
N ILE A 156 0.24 -5.38 -2.88
CA ILE A 156 0.83 -4.46 -3.83
C ILE A 156 0.23 -4.78 -5.18
N LEU A 157 -0.43 -3.80 -5.79
CA LEU A 157 -1.16 -3.97 -7.04
C LEU A 157 -0.54 -3.11 -8.13
N PRO A 158 -0.03 -3.71 -9.22
CA PRO A 158 0.46 -2.96 -10.36
C PRO A 158 -0.72 -2.44 -11.17
N ALA A 159 -0.59 -1.22 -11.70
CA ALA A 159 -1.61 -0.59 -12.51
C ALA A 159 -1.00 0.50 -13.40
N TYR A 160 -1.83 1.02 -14.30
CA TYR A 160 -1.51 2.13 -15.17
C TYR A 160 -2.53 3.25 -14.96
N SER A 161 -2.03 4.48 -14.86
CA SER A 161 -2.87 5.68 -14.84
C SER A 161 -2.91 6.28 -16.24
N ASN A 162 -4.10 6.62 -16.71
CA ASN A 162 -4.32 7.34 -17.95
C ASN A 162 -5.27 8.53 -17.72
N SER A 163 -5.21 9.52 -18.60
CA SER A 163 -6.00 10.75 -18.49
C SER A 163 -7.48 10.61 -18.90
N GLY A 164 -7.99 9.41 -19.26
CA GLY A 164 -9.30 9.27 -19.92
C GLY A 164 -10.22 8.09 -19.57
N VAL A 165 -9.74 7.00 -18.97
CA VAL A 165 -10.53 5.81 -18.59
C VAL A 165 -9.85 5.06 -17.42
N PRO A 166 -10.51 4.74 -16.30
CA PRO A 166 -9.92 3.86 -15.29
C PRO A 166 -9.70 2.45 -15.87
N THR A 167 -8.48 2.12 -16.32
CA THR A 167 -8.15 0.85 -17.00
C THR A 167 -7.58 -0.22 -16.08
N SER A 168 -8.11 -0.32 -14.87
CA SER A 168 -7.99 -1.55 -14.06
C SER A 168 -9.33 -1.84 -13.40
N GLY A 169 -9.66 -3.12 -13.24
CA GLY A 169 -10.86 -3.56 -12.50
C GLY A 169 -10.92 -3.10 -11.04
N LEU A 170 -9.86 -2.44 -10.57
CA LEU A 170 -9.76 -1.74 -9.31
C LEU A 170 -9.76 -0.23 -9.59
N GLY A 171 -10.95 0.31 -9.89
CA GLY A 171 -11.26 1.72 -10.11
C GLY A 171 -10.04 2.64 -10.18
N GLY A 172 -9.44 2.71 -11.37
CA GLY A 172 -8.26 3.52 -11.66
C GLY A 172 -8.33 4.88 -10.99
N ALA A 173 -7.34 5.17 -10.16
CA ALA A 173 -7.19 6.48 -9.58
C ALA A 173 -6.67 7.41 -10.67
N HIS A 174 -7.56 8.26 -11.20
CA HIS A 174 -7.12 9.46 -11.90
C HIS A 174 -6.49 10.36 -10.85
N ILE A 175 -5.16 10.46 -10.85
CA ILE A 175 -4.49 11.34 -9.92
C ILE A 175 -3.64 12.34 -10.69
N TYR A 176 -4.01 13.61 -10.54
CA TYR A 176 -3.18 14.76 -10.92
C TYR A 176 -2.69 14.79 -12.38
N GLN A 177 -3.44 14.17 -13.31
CA GLN A 177 -3.15 14.16 -14.76
C GLN A 177 -1.81 13.51 -15.13
N ARG A 178 -1.22 12.69 -14.24
CA ARG A 178 -0.01 11.93 -14.55
C ARG A 178 -0.38 10.59 -15.16
N GLU A 179 0.24 10.30 -16.30
CA GLU A 179 0.16 8.98 -16.94
C GLU A 179 1.41 8.17 -16.63
N GLY A 180 1.25 6.86 -16.49
CA GLY A 180 2.39 5.98 -16.22
C GLY A 180 2.02 4.73 -15.43
N ASN A 181 2.99 3.83 -15.35
CA ASN A 181 2.87 2.59 -14.59
C ASN A 181 3.23 2.83 -13.13
N TYR A 182 2.53 2.18 -12.21
CA TYR A 182 2.76 2.33 -10.76
C TYR A 182 2.42 1.06 -9.99
N LEU A 183 2.93 0.99 -8.75
CA LEU A 183 2.55 0.02 -7.74
C LEU A 183 1.68 0.71 -6.68
N LEU A 184 0.55 0.11 -6.33
CA LEU A 184 -0.44 0.64 -5.38
C LEU A 184 -0.47 -0.21 -4.11
N THR A 185 -0.46 0.44 -2.95
CA THR A 185 -0.84 -0.21 -1.69
C THR A 185 -2.36 -0.23 -1.58
N SER A 186 -2.99 -1.40 -1.59
CA SER A 186 -4.46 -1.46 -1.57
C SER A 186 -5.00 -2.67 -0.82
N ARG A 187 -6.21 -2.50 -0.30
CA ARG A 187 -7.11 -3.57 0.11
C ARG A 187 -7.66 -4.30 -1.12
N TYR A 188 -7.77 -5.62 -1.04
CA TYR A 188 -8.33 -6.54 -2.04
C TYR A 188 -9.85 -6.37 -2.10
N TRP A 189 -10.29 -5.29 -2.71
CA TRP A 189 -11.63 -5.02 -3.27
C TRP A 189 -11.76 -3.50 -3.31
N TRP A 190 -12.02 -2.94 -4.50
CA TRP A 190 -12.29 -1.50 -4.74
C TRP A 190 -11.14 -0.51 -4.57
N GLY A 191 -9.87 -0.93 -4.46
CA GLY A 191 -8.77 0.05 -4.48
C GLY A 191 -8.69 0.92 -3.21
N TYR A 192 -9.28 0.48 -2.10
CA TYR A 192 -9.20 1.21 -0.84
C TYR A 192 -7.78 1.15 -0.29
N GLY A 193 -7.24 2.29 0.14
CA GLY A 193 -6.01 2.30 0.91
C GLY A 193 -6.18 1.71 2.30
N PHE A 194 -5.08 1.55 3.00
CA PHE A 194 -5.05 1.09 4.39
C PHE A 194 -4.19 1.96 5.30
N LEU A 195 -3.57 3.01 4.74
CA LEU A 195 -2.76 3.96 5.49
C LEU A 195 -3.64 5.11 5.97
N THR A 196 -3.38 5.59 7.18
CA THR A 196 -3.89 6.90 7.62
C THR A 196 -3.12 8.02 6.90
N PRO A 197 -3.63 9.27 6.88
CA PRO A 197 -2.90 10.39 6.26
C PRO A 197 -1.50 10.60 6.84
N LYS A 198 -1.33 10.39 8.16
CA LYS A 198 -0.02 10.49 8.84
C LYS A 198 0.93 9.37 8.42
N GLN A 199 0.42 8.13 8.28
CA GLN A 199 1.21 7.00 7.81
C GLN A 199 1.61 7.17 6.34
N ALA A 200 0.70 7.65 5.50
CA ALA A 200 0.95 7.96 4.10
C ALA A 200 2.00 9.06 3.92
N LEU A 201 1.94 10.16 4.69
CA LEU A 201 2.99 11.18 4.72
C LEU A 201 4.34 10.59 5.17
N SER A 202 4.35 9.73 6.20
CA SER A 202 5.58 9.07 6.67
C SER A 202 6.18 8.15 5.61
N PHE A 203 5.34 7.48 4.82
CA PHE A 203 5.76 6.65 3.67
C PHE A 203 6.38 7.53 2.58
N ASP A 204 5.68 8.60 2.19
CA ASP A 204 6.08 9.58 1.17
C ASP A 204 7.43 10.23 1.50
N THR A 205 7.55 10.77 2.72
CA THR A 205 8.78 11.43 3.22
C THR A 205 10.01 10.51 3.21
N LYS A 206 9.82 9.18 3.25
CA LYS A 206 10.92 8.22 3.20
C LYS A 206 11.39 7.92 1.79
N ILE A 207 10.59 8.21 0.78
CA ILE A 207 10.90 7.93 -0.63
C ILE A 207 11.27 9.22 -1.37
N ASP A 208 10.58 10.34 -1.12
CA ASP A 208 10.77 11.57 -1.88
C ASP A 208 10.43 12.88 -1.12
N ASP A 209 9.42 13.64 -1.55
CA ASP A 209 9.29 15.10 -1.38
C ASP A 209 8.26 15.53 -0.33
N SER A 210 7.65 14.55 0.36
CA SER A 210 6.59 14.76 1.34
C SER A 210 5.34 15.44 0.78
N ARG A 211 5.15 15.49 -0.55
CA ARG A 211 3.96 16.07 -1.18
C ARG A 211 3.08 14.96 -1.75
N PRO A 212 1.77 14.98 -1.46
CA PRO A 212 0.86 13.88 -1.82
C PRO A 212 0.63 13.69 -3.32
N GLY A 213 1.07 14.60 -4.18
CA GLY A 213 0.81 14.54 -5.62
C GLY A 213 1.99 14.75 -6.55
N THR A 214 3.19 14.98 -6.03
CA THR A 214 4.40 15.17 -6.84
C THR A 214 5.45 14.13 -6.47
N GLY A 215 6.46 13.97 -7.32
CA GLY A 215 7.58 13.06 -7.03
C GLY A 215 7.36 11.62 -7.48
N LYS A 216 8.06 10.70 -6.84
CA LYS A 216 8.03 9.25 -7.08
C LYS A 216 6.82 8.58 -6.45
N VAL A 217 6.23 9.21 -5.44
CA VAL A 217 5.07 8.74 -4.70
C VAL A 217 3.89 9.67 -4.97
N SER A 218 2.69 9.13 -4.97
CA SER A 218 1.46 9.92 -4.99
C SER A 218 0.40 9.19 -4.18
N ILE A 219 -0.57 9.92 -3.65
CA ILE A 219 -1.65 9.34 -2.85
C ILE A 219 -2.98 9.38 -3.60
N THR A 220 -3.76 8.30 -3.45
CA THR A 220 -5.17 8.26 -3.86
C THR A 220 -6.08 7.75 -2.77
N ALA A 221 -7.36 8.10 -2.91
CA ALA A 221 -8.48 7.49 -2.23
C ALA A 221 -9.64 7.28 -3.22
N TYR A 222 -10.40 6.20 -3.02
CA TYR A 222 -11.49 5.78 -3.90
C TYR A 222 -12.69 6.75 -3.88
N TYR A 223 -13.22 7.04 -5.09
CA TYR A 223 -14.43 7.77 -5.54
C TYR A 223 -15.02 8.97 -4.76
N THR A 224 -15.01 9.03 -3.43
CA THR A 224 -15.68 10.10 -2.66
C THR A 224 -15.10 10.32 -1.26
N ILE A 225 -14.06 9.57 -0.83
CA ILE A 225 -13.60 9.53 0.57
C ILE A 225 -12.11 9.91 0.67
N SER A 226 -11.66 10.93 -0.05
CA SER A 226 -10.28 11.41 0.09
C SER A 226 -10.12 12.36 1.27
N ASN A 227 -10.24 11.82 2.48
CA ASN A 227 -9.80 12.51 3.69
C ASN A 227 -8.25 12.54 3.80
N CYS A 228 -7.52 12.04 2.79
CA CYS A 228 -6.05 12.00 2.76
C CYS A 228 -5.41 13.34 2.40
N ILE A 229 -6.13 14.18 1.63
CA ILE A 229 -5.63 15.46 1.12
C ILE A 229 -6.64 16.58 1.35
N THR A 230 -6.19 17.83 1.30
CA THR A 230 -6.99 19.05 1.54
C THR A 230 -7.78 19.53 0.32
N GLY A 231 -7.60 18.91 -0.86
CA GLY A 231 -8.26 19.26 -2.12
C GLY A 231 -8.90 18.06 -2.83
N ALA A 232 -9.23 18.22 -4.11
CA ALA A 232 -9.76 17.16 -4.95
C ALA A 232 -8.64 16.45 -5.72
N ARG A 233 -8.83 15.16 -6.03
CA ARG A 233 -7.92 14.37 -6.90
C ARG A 233 -7.69 14.96 -8.30
N THR A 234 -8.61 15.82 -8.74
CA THR A 234 -8.58 16.52 -10.03
C THR A 234 -7.79 17.81 -10.00
N ASP A 235 -7.44 18.29 -8.81
CA ASP A 235 -6.64 19.51 -8.66
C ASP A 235 -5.22 19.28 -9.16
N ALA A 236 -4.48 20.36 -9.39
CA ALA A 236 -3.10 20.24 -9.80
C ALA A 236 -2.26 19.60 -8.67
N ALA A 237 -1.36 18.69 -9.03
CA ALA A 237 -0.49 17.98 -8.08
C ALA A 237 0.21 18.89 -7.06
N ASN A 238 0.61 20.09 -7.50
CA ASN A 238 1.35 21.06 -6.69
C ASN A 238 0.47 21.93 -5.78
N THR A 239 -0.87 21.86 -5.89
CA THR A 239 -1.81 22.69 -5.13
C THR A 239 -2.43 21.98 -3.94
N ILE A 240 -2.22 20.67 -3.80
CA ILE A 240 -2.79 19.86 -2.73
C ILE A 240 -1.78 19.62 -1.60
N ASP A 241 -2.31 19.35 -0.40
CA ASP A 241 -1.52 19.03 0.79
C ASP A 241 -2.20 17.91 1.60
N TRP A 242 -1.47 17.32 2.55
CA TRP A 242 -1.96 16.28 3.43
C TRP A 242 -3.06 16.78 4.37
N ASN A 243 -4.17 16.05 4.46
CA ASN A 243 -5.19 16.31 5.48
C ASN A 243 -4.88 15.51 6.75
N LEU A 244 -3.94 16.03 7.56
CA LEU A 244 -3.48 15.39 8.80
C LEU A 244 -4.50 15.42 9.95
N GLY A 245 -5.62 16.12 9.78
CA GLY A 245 -6.74 16.14 10.72
C GLY A 245 -7.63 14.90 10.61
N ALA A 246 -7.54 14.15 9.51
CA ALA A 246 -8.26 12.90 9.35
C ALA A 246 -7.46 11.70 9.90
N GLU A 247 -8.19 10.74 10.44
CA GLU A 247 -7.62 9.52 11.04
C GLU A 247 -8.04 8.24 10.30
N ASP A 248 -8.88 8.36 9.27
CA ASP A 248 -9.39 7.20 8.54
C ASP A 248 -8.28 6.50 7.72
N PRO A 249 -8.12 5.17 7.84
CA PRO A 249 -7.07 4.42 7.13
C PRO A 249 -7.49 4.05 5.70
N TYR A 250 -7.76 5.04 4.84
CA TYR A 250 -8.19 4.83 3.45
C TYR A 250 -7.22 5.34 2.40
N CYS A 251 -6.03 5.82 2.81
CA CYS A 251 -5.02 6.35 1.90
C CYS A 251 -4.21 5.23 1.26
N ALA A 252 -4.14 5.26 -0.07
CA ALA A 252 -3.40 4.28 -0.88
C ALA A 252 -2.19 4.97 -1.53
N ALA A 253 -1.00 4.54 -1.17
CA ALA A 253 0.24 5.03 -1.73
C ALA A 253 0.48 4.40 -3.11
N MET A 254 0.78 5.25 -4.09
CA MET A 254 1.22 4.88 -5.42
C MET A 254 2.69 5.18 -5.58
N LEU A 255 3.48 4.16 -5.89
CA LEU A 255 4.88 4.30 -6.25
C LEU A 255 5.01 4.19 -7.77
N TRP A 256 5.37 5.29 -8.43
CA TRP A 256 5.52 5.33 -9.87
C TRP A 256 6.74 4.51 -10.31
N LEU A 257 6.53 3.65 -11.30
CA LEU A 257 7.57 2.81 -11.91
C LEU A 257 8.38 3.61 -12.94
N ASP A 258 7.73 4.51 -13.66
CA ASP A 258 8.36 5.42 -14.61
C ASP A 258 8.92 6.65 -13.88
N GLU A 259 10.17 7.00 -14.17
CA GLU A 259 10.78 8.27 -13.75
C GLU A 259 10.39 9.35 -14.77
N HIS A 260 9.37 10.15 -14.42
CA HIS A 260 8.98 11.35 -15.15
C HIS A 260 9.11 12.55 -14.21
#